data_AF-A0A8H5P656-F1
#
_entry.id   AF-A0A8H5P656-F1
#
_cell.length_a   1.000
_cell.length_b   1.000
_cell.length_c   1.000
_cell.angle_alpha   90.00
_cell.angle_beta   90.00
_cell.angle_gamma   90.00
#
_symmetry.space_group_name_H-M   'P 1'
#
loop_
_entity.id
_entity.type
_entity.pdbx_description
1 polymer ?
#
loop_
_entity_poly.entity_id
_entity_poly.type
_entity_poly.pdbx_seq_one_letter_code
_entity_poly.pdbx_strand_id
1 'polypeptide(L)'
;MLPYPQGPALTSAQEKLLWDNDVVRNLTEEQWKAFGQWVGANDPTPLEAKYWITKENDLDLNIFSLQTLALLVKHAKFAHCGQSSKTLEQSYTEDDLIVRKPGFGLLLDHMPDEKDRFPILFPDDIDDGWNAVVLLIRECCMLKVIYELSDKQRWWEKINDNEIATKWKKEALAMGLEILS
;
A
#
# COMPACT_ATOMS: atom_id res chain seq x y z
N MET A 1 23.63 -11.45 -38.99
CA MET A 1 23.50 -11.55 -37.53
C MET A 1 24.58 -10.63 -36.96
N LEU A 2 24.21 -9.47 -36.43
CA LEU A 2 25.19 -8.54 -35.86
C LEU A 2 25.70 -9.11 -34.53
N PRO A 3 27.01 -8.95 -34.22
CA PRO A 3 27.57 -9.44 -32.98
C PRO A 3 26.90 -8.76 -31.78
N TYR A 4 26.70 -9.55 -30.73
CA TYR A 4 26.18 -9.12 -29.43
C TYR A 4 26.97 -7.90 -28.92
N PRO A 5 26.32 -6.81 -28.46
CA PRO A 5 27.06 -5.68 -27.90
C PRO A 5 27.85 -6.16 -26.67
N GLN A 6 29.17 -6.01 -26.71
CA GLN A 6 30.05 -6.29 -25.57
C GLN A 6 30.21 -5.01 -24.73
N GLY A 7 29.64 -5.03 -23.53
CA GLY A 7 29.69 -3.96 -22.52
C GLY A 7 28.51 -4.12 -21.53
N PRO A 8 28.58 -3.57 -20.30
CA PRO A 8 27.56 -3.87 -19.31
C PRO A 8 26.33 -2.95 -19.49
N ALA A 9 25.14 -3.55 -19.50
CA ALA A 9 23.84 -2.87 -19.48
C ALA A 9 23.67 -1.90 -18.30
N LEU A 10 24.38 -2.22 -17.22
CA LEU A 10 24.30 -1.65 -15.89
C LEU A 10 25.69 -1.15 -15.51
N THR A 11 25.78 -0.12 -14.67
CA THR A 11 27.09 0.22 -14.08
C THR A 11 27.53 -0.88 -13.13
N SER A 12 28.83 -1.02 -12.85
CA SER A 12 29.31 -2.04 -11.90
C SER A 12 28.65 -1.94 -10.51
N ALA A 13 28.24 -0.73 -10.10
CA ALA A 13 27.45 -0.53 -8.88
C ALA A 13 26.02 -1.05 -9.01
N GLN A 14 25.37 -0.86 -10.17
CA GLN A 14 24.04 -1.37 -10.46
C GLN A 14 24.02 -2.90 -10.61
N GLU A 15 25.05 -3.49 -11.22
CA GLU A 15 25.22 -4.94 -11.28
C GLU A 15 25.37 -5.52 -9.88
N LYS A 16 26.24 -4.93 -9.05
CA LYS A 16 26.39 -5.35 -7.67
C LYS A 16 25.05 -5.28 -6.91
N LEU A 17 24.32 -4.17 -7.01
CA LEU A 17 23.03 -4.00 -6.35
C LEU A 17 21.97 -5.00 -6.82
N LEU A 18 21.95 -5.32 -8.13
CA LEU A 18 21.02 -6.28 -8.69
C LEU A 18 21.33 -7.71 -8.24
N TRP A 19 22.62 -8.09 -8.25
CA TRP A 19 23.07 -9.43 -7.90
C TRP A 19 23.22 -9.67 -6.40
N ASP A 20 23.30 -8.63 -5.57
CA ASP A 20 23.25 -8.74 -4.11
C ASP A 20 21.83 -9.11 -3.61
N ASN A 21 20.81 -9.11 -4.48
CA ASN A 21 19.45 -9.54 -4.14
C ASN A 21 19.31 -11.07 -4.27
N ASP A 22 19.05 -11.74 -3.15
CA ASP A 22 18.95 -13.20 -3.08
C ASP A 22 17.85 -13.79 -3.98
N VAL A 23 16.74 -13.07 -4.19
CA VAL A 23 15.65 -13.57 -5.05
C VAL A 23 16.04 -13.51 -6.51
N VAL A 24 16.71 -12.43 -6.94
CA VAL A 24 17.24 -12.31 -8.30
C VAL A 24 18.24 -13.42 -8.62
N ARG A 25 19.09 -13.79 -7.64
CA ARG A 25 20.04 -14.91 -7.77
C ARG A 25 19.38 -16.27 -7.87
N ASN A 26 18.19 -16.44 -7.29
CA ASN A 26 17.48 -17.71 -7.25
C ASN A 26 16.57 -17.94 -8.47
N LEU A 27 16.43 -16.95 -9.36
CA LEU A 27 15.70 -17.12 -10.62
C LEU A 27 16.41 -18.13 -11.53
N THR A 28 15.65 -19.07 -12.09
CA THR A 28 16.18 -20.07 -13.02
C THR A 28 16.49 -19.46 -14.38
N GLU A 29 17.37 -20.11 -15.15
CA GLU A 29 17.69 -19.67 -16.53
C GLU A 29 16.43 -19.59 -17.43
N GLU A 30 15.47 -20.50 -17.22
CA GLU A 30 14.20 -20.53 -17.95
C GLU A 30 13.33 -19.30 -17.61
N GLN A 31 13.26 -18.93 -16.33
CA GLN A 31 12.54 -17.74 -15.87
C GLN A 31 13.17 -16.46 -16.41
N TRP A 32 14.51 -16.38 -16.39
CA TRP A 32 15.25 -15.26 -16.97
C TRP A 32 15.00 -15.11 -18.47
N LYS A 33 14.98 -16.22 -19.20
CA LYS A 33 14.72 -16.24 -20.64
C LYS A 33 13.28 -15.83 -20.96
N ALA A 34 12.31 -16.34 -20.21
CA ALA A 34 10.90 -15.97 -20.36
C ALA A 34 10.67 -14.48 -20.05
N PHE A 35 11.25 -14.00 -18.96
CA PHE A 35 11.19 -12.58 -18.58
C PHE A 35 11.83 -11.69 -19.63
N GLY A 36 13.01 -12.04 -20.12
CA GLY A 36 13.68 -11.31 -21.19
C GLY A 36 12.83 -11.22 -22.46
N GLN A 37 12.25 -12.34 -22.92
CA GLN A 37 11.42 -12.39 -24.11
C GLN A 37 10.19 -11.48 -23.98
N TRP A 38 9.56 -11.51 -22.79
CA TRP A 38 8.42 -10.66 -22.49
C TRP A 38 8.80 -9.18 -22.44
N VAL A 39 9.90 -8.82 -21.77
CA VAL A 39 10.40 -7.43 -21.69
C VAL A 39 10.73 -6.88 -23.07
N GLY A 40 11.42 -7.66 -23.90
CA GLY A 40 11.79 -7.25 -25.26
C GLY A 40 10.60 -7.03 -26.19
N ALA A 41 9.48 -7.73 -25.96
CA ALA A 41 8.27 -7.60 -26.76
C ALA A 41 7.32 -6.48 -26.29
N ASN A 42 7.31 -6.15 -25.00
CA ASN A 42 6.28 -5.30 -24.39
C ASN A 42 6.79 -3.95 -23.87
N ASP A 43 8.11 -3.76 -23.78
CA ASP A 43 8.74 -2.55 -23.21
C ASP A 43 8.13 -2.11 -21.85
N PRO A 44 8.01 -3.02 -20.87
CA PRO A 44 7.19 -2.81 -19.69
C PRO A 44 7.80 -1.80 -18.70
N THR A 45 6.92 -1.17 -17.93
CA THR A 45 7.26 -0.43 -16.72
C THR A 45 7.63 -1.39 -15.56
N PRO A 46 8.34 -0.91 -14.52
CA PRO A 46 8.65 -1.73 -13.33
C PRO A 46 7.40 -2.31 -12.65
N LEU A 47 6.27 -1.59 -12.69
CA LEU A 47 5.01 -2.04 -12.11
C LEU A 47 4.37 -3.16 -12.93
N GLU A 48 4.43 -3.07 -14.26
CA GLU A 48 3.98 -4.15 -15.15
C GLU A 48 4.89 -5.37 -15.01
N ALA A 49 6.20 -5.17 -14.86
CA ALA A 49 7.16 -6.24 -14.59
C ALA A 49 6.86 -6.95 -13.27
N LYS A 50 6.54 -6.19 -12.21
CA LYS A 50 6.08 -6.74 -10.93
C LYS A 50 4.84 -7.63 -11.12
N TYR A 51 3.82 -7.11 -11.81
CA TYR A 51 2.60 -7.85 -12.06
C TYR A 51 2.85 -9.15 -12.84
N TRP A 52 3.66 -9.08 -13.90
CA TRP A 52 4.04 -10.25 -14.69
C TRP A 52 4.78 -11.29 -13.85
N ILE A 53 5.78 -10.87 -13.07
CA ILE A 53 6.57 -11.75 -12.22
C ILE A 53 5.68 -12.45 -11.19
N THR A 54 4.79 -11.71 -10.52
CA THR A 54 3.88 -12.30 -9.52
C THR A 54 2.88 -13.29 -10.10
N LYS A 55 2.41 -13.04 -11.32
CA LYS A 55 1.42 -13.89 -11.98
C LYS A 55 2.03 -15.17 -12.57
N GLU A 56 3.23 -15.08 -13.14
CA GLU A 56 3.87 -16.18 -13.88
C GLU A 56 4.86 -16.99 -13.02
N ASN A 57 5.41 -16.41 -11.94
CA ASN A 57 6.46 -17.05 -11.13
C ASN A 57 6.06 -17.32 -9.68
N ASP A 58 4.80 -17.08 -9.31
CA ASP A 58 4.26 -17.28 -7.95
C ASP A 58 5.11 -16.60 -6.85
N LEU A 59 5.65 -15.42 -7.19
CA LEU A 59 6.43 -14.59 -6.28
C LEU A 59 5.51 -13.59 -5.58
N ASP A 60 5.69 -13.40 -4.27
CA ASP A 60 4.98 -12.38 -3.49
C ASP A 60 5.30 -10.97 -4.04
N LEU A 61 4.27 -10.14 -4.14
CA LEU A 61 4.33 -8.75 -4.60
C LEU A 61 5.39 -7.93 -3.84
N ASN A 62 5.66 -8.23 -2.58
CA ASN A 62 6.59 -7.44 -1.76
C ASN A 62 8.06 -7.84 -1.93
N ILE A 63 8.34 -8.89 -2.71
CA ILE A 63 9.69 -9.45 -2.83
C ILE A 63 10.66 -8.51 -3.55
N PHE A 64 10.19 -7.81 -4.58
CA PHE A 64 11.05 -6.90 -5.34
C PHE A 64 10.73 -5.44 -5.01
N SER A 65 11.78 -4.69 -4.67
CA SER A 65 11.70 -3.23 -4.68
C SER A 65 11.56 -2.71 -6.11
N LEU A 66 10.97 -1.52 -6.26
CA LEU A 66 10.85 -0.87 -7.57
C LEU A 66 12.23 -0.61 -8.21
N GLN A 67 13.25 -0.34 -7.39
CA GLN A 67 14.62 -0.19 -7.86
C GLN A 67 15.16 -1.50 -8.46
N THR A 68 14.97 -2.64 -7.78
CA THR A 68 15.38 -3.95 -8.29
C THR A 68 14.66 -4.29 -9.59
N LEU A 69 13.35 -3.99 -9.67
CA LEU A 69 12.55 -4.20 -10.90
C LEU A 69 13.03 -3.33 -12.05
N ALA A 70 13.36 -2.06 -11.80
CA ALA A 70 13.90 -1.18 -12.82
C ALA A 70 15.25 -1.69 -13.36
N LEU A 71 16.12 -2.21 -12.49
CA LEU A 71 17.39 -2.82 -12.87
C LEU A 71 17.19 -4.13 -13.63
N LEU A 72 16.24 -4.98 -13.21
CA LEU A 72 15.84 -6.21 -13.91
C LEU A 72 15.36 -5.91 -15.32
N VAL A 73 14.43 -4.96 -15.47
CA VAL A 73 13.90 -4.54 -16.77
C VAL A 73 15.02 -3.97 -17.64
N LYS A 74 15.90 -3.12 -17.08
CA LYS A 74 17.05 -2.56 -17.81
C LYS A 74 18.02 -3.64 -18.29
N HIS A 75 18.31 -4.62 -17.44
CA HIS A 75 19.16 -5.76 -17.78
C HIS A 75 18.53 -6.63 -18.87
N ALA A 76 17.23 -6.96 -18.74
CA ALA A 76 16.48 -7.75 -19.70
C ALA A 76 16.36 -7.05 -21.06
N LYS A 77 16.11 -5.73 -21.09
CA LYS A 77 16.12 -4.91 -22.32
C LYS A 77 17.47 -5.00 -23.01
N PHE A 78 18.57 -4.92 -22.27
CA PHE A 78 19.90 -5.05 -22.88
C PHE A 78 20.16 -6.46 -23.41
N ALA A 79 19.73 -7.50 -22.70
CA ALA A 79 19.87 -8.88 -23.14
C ALA A 79 19.02 -9.21 -24.39
N HIS A 80 17.86 -8.54 -24.55
CA HIS A 80 16.93 -8.78 -25.66
C HIS A 80 17.05 -7.82 -26.85
N CYS A 81 17.46 -6.56 -26.65
CA CYS A 81 17.56 -5.57 -27.71
C CYS A 81 19.00 -5.37 -28.17
N GLY A 82 19.32 -5.95 -29.33
CA GLY A 82 20.10 -5.20 -30.31
C GLY A 82 19.22 -4.08 -30.88
N GLN A 83 19.39 -2.85 -30.39
CA GLN A 83 18.81 -1.58 -30.87
C GLN A 83 17.35 -1.26 -30.47
N SER A 84 17.19 -0.35 -29.51
CA SER A 84 16.39 0.86 -29.69
C SER A 84 17.10 2.01 -28.99
N SER A 85 17.63 2.96 -29.76
CA SER A 85 18.35 4.13 -29.26
C SER A 85 17.45 5.15 -28.54
N LYS A 86 16.14 4.90 -28.44
CA LYS A 86 15.16 5.82 -27.87
C LYS A 86 14.91 5.67 -26.37
N THR A 87 15.42 4.62 -25.73
CA THR A 87 15.07 4.29 -24.32
C THR A 87 16.28 4.37 -23.36
N LEU A 88 17.45 4.81 -23.84
CA LEU A 88 18.65 4.91 -23.00
C LEU A 88 18.67 6.16 -22.09
N GLU A 89 17.73 7.11 -22.28
CA GLU A 89 17.65 8.37 -21.52
C GLU A 89 16.35 8.54 -20.70
N GLN A 90 15.67 7.44 -20.38
CA GLN A 90 14.70 7.46 -19.27
C GLN A 90 15.38 6.83 -18.06
N SER A 91 16.35 7.56 -17.49
CA SER A 91 16.71 7.30 -16.10
C SER A 91 15.45 7.60 -15.28
N TYR A 92 14.79 6.57 -14.79
CA TYR A 92 13.80 6.72 -13.74
C TYR A 92 14.45 7.59 -12.66
N THR A 93 13.87 8.76 -12.43
CA THR A 93 14.27 9.57 -11.29
C THR A 93 13.82 8.84 -10.02
N GLU A 94 14.50 9.03 -8.90
CA GLU A 94 14.04 8.43 -7.62
C GLU A 94 12.55 8.74 -7.36
N ASP A 95 12.07 9.86 -7.90
CA ASP A 95 10.69 10.35 -7.86
C ASP A 95 9.67 9.50 -8.63
N ASP A 96 10.10 8.77 -9.68
CA ASP A 96 9.28 7.81 -10.44
C ASP A 96 9.12 6.47 -9.71
N LEU A 97 9.99 6.19 -8.74
CA LEU A 97 9.96 4.97 -7.92
C LEU A 97 9.13 5.14 -6.65
N ILE A 98 8.60 6.34 -6.37
CA ILE A 98 7.80 6.57 -5.18
C ILE A 98 6.33 6.30 -5.47
N VAL A 99 5.75 5.32 -4.75
CA VAL A 99 4.32 5.04 -4.83
C VAL A 99 3.56 6.24 -4.30
N ARG A 100 2.76 6.86 -5.17
CA ARG A 100 1.92 8.01 -4.85
C ARG A 100 0.45 7.61 -4.77
N LYS A 101 -0.31 8.31 -3.92
CA LYS A 101 -1.76 8.16 -3.83
C LYS A 101 -2.39 8.60 -5.16
N PRO A 102 -3.17 7.72 -5.84
CA PRO A 102 -3.81 8.06 -7.10
C PRO A 102 -4.65 9.34 -6.97
N GLY A 103 -4.46 10.30 -7.88
CA GLY A 103 -5.20 11.57 -7.91
C GLY A 103 -4.65 12.68 -7.01
N PHE A 104 -3.79 12.39 -6.05
CA PHE A 104 -3.22 13.41 -5.15
C PHE A 104 -1.74 13.72 -5.43
N GLY A 105 -1.01 12.81 -6.07
CA GLY A 105 0.44 12.99 -6.31
C GLY A 105 1.28 12.99 -5.03
N LEU A 106 0.67 12.72 -3.88
CA LEU A 106 1.32 12.66 -2.57
C LEU A 106 1.91 11.26 -2.34
N LEU A 107 3.02 11.18 -1.61
CA LEU A 107 3.63 9.91 -1.22
C LEU A 107 2.63 9.05 -0.44
N LEU A 108 2.79 7.72 -0.50
CA LEU A 108 1.87 6.80 0.19
C LEU A 108 1.83 7.02 1.71
N ASP A 109 2.98 7.34 2.30
CA ASP A 109 3.21 7.63 3.72
C ASP A 109 2.90 9.08 4.10
N HIS A 110 2.61 9.96 3.14
CA HIS A 110 2.30 11.35 3.42
C HIS A 110 1.07 11.47 4.32
N MET A 111 1.31 11.99 5.52
CA MET A 111 0.32 12.40 6.51
C MET A 111 0.20 13.93 6.49
N PRO A 112 -1.02 14.50 6.63
CA PRO A 112 -1.21 15.94 6.81
C PRO A 112 -0.39 16.50 7.99
N ASP A 113 -0.27 17.82 8.10
CA ASP A 113 0.27 18.44 9.32
C ASP A 113 -0.54 18.03 10.55
N GLU A 114 0.08 17.95 11.73
CA GLU A 114 -0.57 17.48 12.97
C GLU A 114 -1.91 18.16 13.27
N LYS A 115 -1.98 19.49 13.02
CA LYS A 115 -3.18 20.31 13.17
C LYS A 115 -4.34 19.93 12.23
N ASP A 116 -4.04 19.26 11.11
CA ASP A 116 -4.97 18.88 10.04
C ASP A 116 -5.19 17.36 9.97
N ARG A 117 -4.61 16.58 10.89
CA ARG A 117 -4.79 15.12 10.98
C ARG A 117 -6.12 14.78 11.64
N PHE A 118 -6.83 13.80 11.06
CA PHE A 118 -7.89 13.11 11.78
C PHE A 118 -7.28 12.20 12.86
N PRO A 119 -7.91 12.04 14.04
CA PRO A 119 -7.42 11.13 15.07
C PRO A 119 -7.32 9.69 14.57
N ILE A 120 -6.16 9.05 14.74
CA ILE A 120 -5.92 7.66 14.33
C ILE A 120 -5.75 6.79 15.58
N LEU A 121 -6.50 5.69 15.65
CA LEU A 121 -6.30 4.65 16.66
C LEU A 121 -5.08 3.81 16.25
N PHE A 122 -3.98 4.00 16.98
CA PHE A 122 -2.69 3.29 16.92
C PHE A 122 -1.71 3.72 15.81
N PRO A 123 -0.53 4.21 16.22
CA PRO A 123 0.71 3.81 15.57
C PRO A 123 1.72 3.24 16.58
N ASP A 124 2.26 2.08 16.25
CA ASP A 124 3.13 1.23 17.04
C ASP A 124 4.56 1.76 17.30
N ASP A 125 4.79 3.07 17.39
CA ASP A 125 6.13 3.62 17.70
C ASP A 125 6.10 4.61 18.88
N ILE A 126 6.47 4.04 20.02
CA ILE A 126 7.40 4.52 21.05
C ILE A 126 7.70 6.04 21.03
N ASP A 127 7.34 6.69 22.13
CA ASP A 127 7.61 8.07 22.61
C ASP A 127 6.64 9.21 22.29
N ASP A 128 5.81 9.15 21.24
CA ASP A 128 4.74 10.15 21.00
C ASP A 128 3.43 9.48 20.52
N GLY A 129 3.16 8.30 21.08
CA GLY A 129 1.95 7.54 20.85
C GLY A 129 0.71 8.40 21.12
N TRP A 130 -0.16 8.49 20.12
CA TRP A 130 -1.44 9.17 20.18
C TRP A 130 -2.22 8.68 21.40
N ASN A 131 -2.20 9.47 22.47
CA ASN A 131 -3.23 9.40 23.49
C ASN A 131 -4.51 9.84 22.81
N ALA A 132 -5.32 8.88 22.34
CA ALA A 132 -6.63 9.17 21.81
C ALA A 132 -7.34 10.06 22.85
N VAL A 133 -7.64 11.29 22.45
CA VAL A 133 -8.39 12.22 23.30
C VAL A 133 -9.67 11.48 23.65
N VAL A 134 -9.80 11.21 24.95
CA VAL A 134 -10.95 10.71 25.68
C VAL A 134 -12.21 10.82 24.84
N LEU A 135 -12.86 9.67 24.55
CA LEU A 135 -14.12 9.60 23.80
C LEU A 135 -14.93 10.86 24.08
N LEU A 136 -15.31 11.58 23.02
CA LEU A 136 -16.12 12.79 23.19
C LEU A 136 -17.32 12.41 24.04
N ILE A 137 -17.78 13.29 24.93
CA ILE A 137 -18.92 13.01 25.81
C ILE A 137 -20.08 12.39 25.03
N ARG A 138 -20.29 12.85 23.79
CA ARG A 138 -21.25 12.28 22.84
C ARG A 138 -21.03 10.78 22.56
N GLU A 139 -19.81 10.34 22.32
CA GLU A 139 -19.44 8.95 22.06
C GLU A 139 -19.63 8.08 23.30
N CYS A 140 -19.24 8.56 24.49
CA CYS A 140 -19.56 7.90 25.77
C CYS A 140 -21.07 7.74 25.97
N CYS A 141 -21.84 8.80 25.70
CA CYS A 141 -23.30 8.74 25.77
C CYS A 141 -23.89 7.74 24.78
N MET A 142 -23.40 7.71 23.53
CA MET A 142 -23.86 6.74 22.53
C MET A 142 -23.55 5.29 22.94
N LEU A 143 -22.36 5.04 23.48
CA LEU A 143 -21.99 3.70 23.96
C LEU A 143 -22.85 3.27 25.15
N LYS A 144 -23.09 4.15 26.14
CA LYS A 144 -23.99 3.85 27.27
C LYS A 144 -25.41 3.57 26.80
N VAL A 145 -25.93 4.36 25.85
CA VAL A 145 -27.27 4.15 25.27
C VAL A 145 -27.36 2.80 24.54
N ILE A 146 -26.35 2.43 23.76
CA ILE A 146 -26.32 1.13 23.06
C ILE A 146 -26.28 -0.02 24.07
N TYR A 147 -25.42 0.08 25.09
CA TYR A 147 -25.29 -0.93 26.14
C TYR A 147 -26.63 -1.18 26.86
N GLU A 148 -27.23 -0.13 27.40
CA GLU A 148 -28.51 -0.18 28.13
C GLU A 148 -29.69 -0.59 27.25
N LEU A 149 -29.68 -0.22 25.97
CA LEU A 149 -30.72 -0.65 25.03
C LEU A 149 -30.60 -2.15 24.74
N SER A 150 -29.38 -2.63 24.51
CA SER A 150 -29.11 -4.02 24.14
C SER A 150 -29.39 -5.02 25.26
N ASP A 151 -29.37 -4.57 26.51
CA ASP A 151 -29.70 -5.39 27.70
C ASP A 151 -31.22 -5.61 27.86
N LYS A 152 -32.05 -4.77 27.24
CA LYS A 152 -33.52 -4.90 27.32
C LYS A 152 -33.98 -6.13 26.50
N GLN A 153 -34.80 -6.98 27.11
CA GLN A 153 -35.29 -8.20 26.47
C GLN A 153 -36.08 -7.90 25.19
N ARG A 154 -35.69 -8.54 24.09
CA ARG A 154 -36.25 -8.38 22.73
C ARG A 154 -36.26 -6.93 22.26
N TRP A 155 -35.18 -6.19 22.55
CA TRP A 155 -35.06 -4.78 22.15
C TRP A 155 -35.24 -4.59 20.63
N TRP A 156 -34.77 -5.53 19.81
CA TRP A 156 -34.87 -5.51 18.35
C TRP A 156 -36.32 -5.53 17.81
N GLU A 157 -37.25 -6.14 18.55
CA GLU A 157 -38.68 -6.16 18.20
C GLU A 157 -39.37 -4.87 18.66
N LYS A 158 -39.00 -4.38 19.83
CA LYS A 158 -39.63 -3.25 20.51
C LYS A 158 -39.17 -1.88 20.02
N ILE A 159 -38.05 -1.81 19.29
CA ILE A 159 -37.54 -0.55 18.75
C ILE A 159 -38.48 0.10 17.72
N ASN A 160 -39.33 -0.70 17.07
CA ASN A 160 -40.32 -0.25 16.10
C ASN A 160 -41.66 0.14 16.73
N ASP A 161 -41.86 -0.13 18.03
CA ASP A 161 -43.02 0.33 18.77
C ASP A 161 -42.82 1.79 19.17
N ASN A 162 -43.69 2.67 18.69
CA ASN A 162 -43.59 4.12 18.92
C ASN A 162 -43.70 4.49 20.40
N GLU A 163 -44.49 3.78 21.21
CA GLU A 163 -44.62 4.08 22.63
C GLU A 163 -43.36 3.68 23.40
N ILE A 164 -42.79 2.52 23.06
CA ILE A 164 -41.56 2.04 23.69
C ILE A 164 -40.36 2.88 23.24
N ALA A 165 -40.27 3.20 21.95
CA ALA A 165 -39.19 4.02 21.40
C ALA A 165 -39.21 5.45 21.97
N THR A 166 -40.39 6.06 22.15
CA THR A 166 -40.49 7.38 22.79
C THR A 166 -40.11 7.34 24.26
N LYS A 167 -40.42 6.26 24.98
CA LYS A 167 -39.94 6.04 26.35
C LYS A 167 -38.41 5.91 26.39
N TRP A 168 -37.81 5.08 25.55
CA TRP A 168 -36.35 4.88 25.52
C TRP A 168 -35.57 6.10 25.06
N LYS A 169 -36.13 6.92 24.17
CA LYS A 169 -35.55 8.24 23.84
C LYS A 169 -35.46 9.14 25.06
N LYS A 170 -36.48 9.17 25.92
CA LYS A 170 -36.45 9.94 27.18
C LYS A 170 -35.39 9.39 28.15
N GLU A 171 -35.31 8.07 28.28
CA GLU A 171 -34.27 7.40 29.09
C GLU A 171 -32.86 7.76 28.58
N ALA A 172 -32.62 7.69 27.26
CA ALA A 172 -31.34 8.04 26.64
C ALA A 172 -30.93 9.51 26.85
N LEU A 173 -31.89 10.44 26.79
CA LEU A 173 -31.63 11.85 27.05
C LEU A 173 -31.24 12.10 28.52
N ALA A 174 -31.85 11.38 29.47
CA ALA A 174 -31.49 11.47 30.89
C ALA A 174 -30.10 10.90 31.16
N MET A 175 -29.74 9.77 30.54
CA MET A 175 -28.42 9.15 30.68
C MET A 175 -27.27 10.04 30.20
N GLY A 176 -27.49 10.82 29.14
CA GLY A 176 -26.51 11.78 28.66
C GLY A 176 -26.25 12.94 29.64
N LEU A 177 -27.23 13.25 30.49
CA LEU A 177 -27.10 14.26 31.54
C LEU A 177 -26.31 13.74 32.76
N GLU A 178 -26.44 12.45 33.09
CA GLU A 178 -25.68 11.81 34.18
C GLU A 178 -24.19 11.66 33.89
N ILE A 179 -23.81 11.44 32.63
CA ILE A 179 -22.39 11.34 32.24
C ILE A 179 -21.70 12.73 32.34
N LEU A 180 -22.50 13.80 32.35
CA LEU A 180 -22.05 15.19 32.41
C LEU A 180 -21.98 15.78 33.83
N SER A 181 -22.50 15.09 34.84
CA SER A 181 -22.53 15.52 36.25
C SER A 181 -21.46 14.84 37.09
#